data_AF-A0A944MJE1-F1
#
_entry.id   AF-A0A944MJE1-F1
#
_cell.length_a   1.000
_cell.length_b   1.000
_cell.length_c   1.000
_cell.angle_alpha   90.00
_cell.angle_beta   90.00
_cell.angle_gamma   90.00
#
_symmetry.space_group_name_H-M   'P 1'
#
loop_
_entity.id
_entity.type
_entity.pdbx_description
1 polymer ?
#
loop_
_entity_poly.entity_id
_entity_poly.type
_entity_poly.pdbx_seq_one_letter_code
_entity_poly.pdbx_strand_id
1 'polypeptide(L)' 'MSSNIVWHSHPVDQKTRAEQKFQRPLVIWFTGLSASGKSTIAGALEQILTLQGY' A
#
# COMPACT_ATOMS: atom_id res chain seq x y z
N MET A 1 -20.97 9.31 19.36
CA MET A 1 -20.05 9.60 18.23
C MET A 1 -20.40 10.99 17.72
N SER A 2 -19.40 11.85 17.53
CA SER A 2 -19.54 13.29 17.26
C SER A 2 -20.25 13.56 15.92
N SER A 3 -21.37 14.27 15.99
CA SER A 3 -22.22 14.69 14.85
C SER A 3 -21.61 15.77 13.95
N ASN A 4 -20.40 16.23 14.28
CA ASN A 4 -19.74 17.37 13.63
C ASN A 4 -18.54 16.98 12.78
N ILE A 5 -18.33 15.68 12.53
CA ILE A 5 -17.25 15.20 11.66
C ILE A 5 -17.85 14.87 10.30
N VAL A 6 -17.45 15.63 9.29
CA VAL A 6 -17.79 15.38 7.89
C VAL A 6 -16.52 14.94 7.18
N TRP A 7 -16.58 13.80 6.48
CA TRP A 7 -15.49 13.36 5.63
C TRP A 7 -15.38 14.27 4.42
N HIS A 8 -14.20 14.85 4.19
CA HIS A 8 -13.93 15.58 2.97
C HIS A 8 -13.66 14.61 1.82
N SER A 9 -14.49 14.67 0.78
CA SER A 9 -14.27 13.89 -0.42
C SER A 9 -13.09 14.46 -1.21
N HIS A 10 -12.11 13.62 -1.52
CA HIS A 10 -11.03 13.99 -2.43
C HIS A 10 -11.46 13.72 -3.88
N PRO A 11 -11.15 14.63 -4.83
CA PRO A 11 -11.46 14.42 -6.25
C PRO A 11 -10.76 13.20 -6.87
N VAL A 12 -9.63 12.79 -6.28
CA VAL A 12 -8.89 11.59 -6.69
C VAL A 12 -8.97 10.57 -5.57
N ASP A 13 -9.73 9.52 -5.81
CA ASP A 13 -9.92 8.42 -4.87
C ASP A 13 -8.94 7.26 -5.13
N GLN A 14 -9.07 6.19 -4.35
CA GLN A 14 -8.25 4.99 -4.50
C GLN A 14 -8.52 4.28 -5.84
N LYS A 15 -9.79 4.24 -6.27
CA LYS A 15 -10.22 3.58 -7.51
C LYS A 15 -9.60 4.24 -8.74
N THR A 16 -9.68 5.56 -8.81
CA THR A 16 -9.11 6.37 -9.90
C THR A 16 -7.61 6.11 -10.05
N ARG A 17 -6.86 6.04 -8.94
CA ARG A 17 -5.41 5.74 -8.98
C ARG A 17 -5.11 4.31 -9.39
N ALA A 18 -5.92 3.35 -8.93
CA ALA A 18 -5.78 1.94 -9.28
C ALA A 18 -5.98 1.73 -10.79
N GLU A 19 -7.04 2.33 -11.35
CA GLU A 19 -7.36 2.28 -12.78
C GLU A 19 -6.27 2.95 -13.63
N GLN A 20 -5.79 4.14 -13.23
CA GLN A 20 -4.74 4.87 -13.95
C GLN A 20 -3.43 4.08 -14.06
N LYS A 21 -3.10 3.29 -13.03
CA LYS A 21 -1.84 2.55 -12.94
C LYS A 21 -1.97 1.08 -13.33
N PHE A 22 -3.17 0.64 -13.70
CA PHE A 22 -3.48 -0.78 -13.97
C PHE A 22 -3.01 -1.71 -12.84
N GLN A 23 -3.11 -1.24 -11.59
CA GLN A 23 -2.58 -1.94 -10.41
C GLN A 23 -3.63 -2.05 -9.32
N ARG A 24 -3.45 -3.03 -8.41
CA ARG A 24 -4.25 -3.14 -7.19
C ARG A 24 -3.45 -2.58 -6.01
N PRO A 25 -3.78 -1.39 -5.47
CA PRO A 25 -3.09 -0.84 -4.32
C PRO A 25 -3.39 -1.68 -3.07
N LEU A 26 -2.35 -2.02 -2.31
CA LEU A 26 -2.44 -2.75 -1.05
C LEU A 26 -1.28 -2.38 -0.13
N VAL A 27 -1.44 -2.62 1.17
CA VAL A 27 -0.39 -2.39 2.18
C VAL A 27 0.02 -3.74 2.76
N ILE A 28 1.31 -4.06 2.66
CA ILE A 28 1.90 -5.23 3.31
C ILE A 28 2.68 -4.74 4.52
N TRP A 29 2.18 -5.06 5.72
CA TRP A 29 2.76 -4.58 6.97
C TRP A 29 3.55 -5.68 7.67
N PHE A 30 4.87 -5.68 7.47
CA PHE A 30 5.77 -6.63 8.12
C PHE A 30 6.02 -6.24 9.59
N THR A 31 5.76 -7.17 10.52
CA THR A 31 6.06 -6.98 11.96
C THR A 31 6.93 -8.12 12.48
N GLY A 32 7.62 -7.88 13.60
CA GLY A 32 8.54 -8.85 14.20
C GLY A 32 9.73 -8.18 14.89
N LEU A 33 10.44 -8.96 15.71
CA LEU A 33 11.61 -8.54 16.49
C LEU A 33 12.75 -8.00 15.61
N SER A 34 13.67 -7.23 16.18
CA SER A 34 14.91 -6.85 15.46
C SER A 34 15.63 -8.11 14.95
N ALA A 35 16.27 -8.01 13.78
CA ALA A 35 16.92 -9.12 13.07
C ALA A 35 16.01 -10.30 12.63
N SER A 36 14.68 -10.21 12.74
CA SER A 36 13.75 -11.25 12.26
C SER A 36 13.59 -11.32 10.73
N GLY A 37 14.40 -10.58 9.96
CA GLY A 37 14.37 -10.60 8.48
C GLY A 37 13.33 -9.71 7.79
N LYS A 38 12.60 -8.84 8.51
CA LYS A 38 11.56 -7.95 7.92
C LYS A 38 12.06 -7.17 6.70
N SER A 39 13.18 -6.45 6.84
CA SER A 39 13.74 -5.65 5.74
C SER A 39 14.28 -6.51 4.61
N THR A 40 14.82 -7.69 4.91
CA THR A 40 15.30 -8.66 3.91
C THR A 40 14.16 -9.12 3.00
N ILE A 41 13.03 -9.52 3.59
CA ILE A 41 11.85 -9.96 2.82
C ILE A 41 11.21 -8.79 2.08
N ALA A 42 11.08 -7.62 2.73
CA ALA A 42 10.50 -6.44 2.09
C ALA A 42 11.26 -6.03 0.82
N GLY A 43 12.60 -6.03 0.87
CA GLY A 43 13.43 -5.71 -0.30
C GLY A 43 13.34 -6.76 -1.40
N ALA A 44 13.37 -8.05 -1.06
CA ALA A 44 13.21 -9.12 -2.05
C ALA A 44 11.83 -9.06 -2.73
N LEU A 45 10.77 -8.78 -1.97
CA LEU A 45 9.43 -8.62 -2.50
C LEU A 45 9.33 -7.43 -3.46
N GLU A 46 9.90 -6.28 -3.10
CA GLU A 46 9.93 -5.09 -3.96
C GLU A 46 10.64 -5.37 -5.29
N GLN A 47 11.79 -6.06 -5.26
CA GLN A 47 12.50 -6.46 -6.46
C GLN A 47 11.63 -7.36 -7.38
N ILE A 48 10.97 -8.36 -6.80
CA ILE A 48 10.12 -9.29 -7.57
C ILE A 48 8.92 -8.58 -8.18
N LEU A 49 8.21 -7.75 -7.40
CA LEU A 49 7.03 -7.03 -7.88
C LEU A 49 7.40 -6.04 -9.00
N THR A 50 8.49 -5.30 -8.83
CA THR A 50 8.99 -4.37 -9.86
C THR A 50 9.33 -5.11 -11.16
N LEU A 51 10.00 -6.27 -11.07
CA LEU A 51 10.33 -7.10 -12.23
C LEU A 51 9.08 -7.67 -12.93
N GLN A 52 8.00 -7.90 -12.18
CA GLN A 52 6.71 -8.35 -12.71
C GLN A 52 5.86 -7.22 -13.29
N GLY A 53 6.31 -5.96 -13.18
CA GLY A 53 5.60 -4.79 -13.69
C GLY A 53 4.47 -4.30 -12.78
N TYR A 54 4.52 -4.64 -11.49
CA TYR A 54 3.67 -4.04 -10.46
C TYR A 54 4.21 -2.70 -9.97
#